data_AF-E0TXH5-F1
#
_entry.id   AF-E0TXH5-F1
#
_cell.length_a   1.000
_cell.length_b   1.000
_cell.length_c   1.000
_cell.angle_alpha   90.00
_cell.angle_beta   90.00
_cell.angle_gamma   90.00
#
_symmetry.space_group_name_H-M   'P 1'
#
loop_
_entity.id
_entity.type
_entity.pdbx_description
1 polymer ?
#
loop_
_entity_poly.entity_id
_entity_poly.type
_entity_poly.pdbx_seq_one_letter_code
_entity_poly.pdbx_strand_id
1 'polypeptide(L)'
;MKKWMAAVFVMMLMLCFGGIENVKAAEPKVYQFDFGSGSVEPDYIGVRASDRYDRSKGYGFQTPENMRDVAASGAGVKRDAVQFLAYGTKSNNTFNVDLPNGLYEVKATLGNTARASVAAEGVFQVINMTGDGAEDTFQIPVTDGQLNLLVTEGKAGTAFTLSALKIKKLSDQPVTNRTIYVGGDSTVCNYYPLNSSKQAGWGQMLPHYIDKHTFQVRNMASGGQIARGFRNDGQLEAILKYIKPGDYFMLQLGINDTNPKHNESEAEFKEIMRDMIRQVKAKGAEVILSTPQGRATDFTSEGIHSSVNRWYRASILALAEEEKTHLIDLNVLSSAYFTSIGLEKTLALYMDGDTLHPNRAGADALARLAVQELKRQGIDGF
;
A
#
# COMPACT_ATOMS: atom_id res chain seq x y z
N MET A 1 -14.54 61.57 -43.40
CA MET A 1 -13.62 60.84 -42.49
C MET A 1 -14.45 60.04 -41.49
N LYS A 2 -14.45 58.70 -41.59
CA LYS A 2 -14.66 57.73 -40.50
C LYS A 2 -14.59 56.32 -41.10
N LYS A 3 -13.44 55.66 -40.92
CA LYS A 3 -13.24 54.23 -41.21
C LYS A 3 -13.81 53.44 -40.02
N TRP A 4 -14.64 52.44 -40.29
CA TRP A 4 -15.00 51.41 -39.30
C TRP A 4 -14.05 50.22 -39.50
N MET A 5 -13.26 49.91 -38.47
CA MET A 5 -12.42 48.70 -38.40
C MET A 5 -13.24 47.57 -37.79
N ALA A 6 -13.22 46.41 -38.45
CA ALA A 6 -13.72 45.15 -37.91
C ALA A 6 -12.79 44.66 -36.79
N ALA A 7 -13.35 44.29 -35.64
CA ALA A 7 -12.62 43.64 -34.56
C ALA A 7 -12.63 42.11 -34.78
N VAL A 8 -11.45 41.52 -34.95
CA VAL A 8 -11.24 40.07 -34.97
C VAL A 8 -10.97 39.64 -33.52
N PHE A 9 -11.83 38.78 -32.98
CA PHE A 9 -11.62 38.12 -31.69
C PHE A 9 -10.69 36.92 -31.91
N VAL A 10 -9.46 37.00 -31.41
CA VAL A 10 -8.55 35.85 -31.33
C VAL A 10 -8.75 35.20 -29.97
N MET A 11 -9.39 34.03 -29.96
CA MET A 11 -9.53 33.19 -28.76
C MET A 11 -8.24 32.39 -28.58
N MET A 12 -7.43 32.77 -27.59
CA MET A 12 -6.17 32.12 -27.26
C MET A 12 -6.47 30.84 -26.46
N LEU A 13 -6.33 29.67 -27.10
CA LEU A 13 -6.33 28.38 -26.41
C LEU A 13 -5.04 28.27 -25.57
N MET A 14 -5.16 28.31 -24.24
CA MET A 14 -4.09 27.87 -23.34
C MET A 14 -4.09 26.34 -23.29
N LEU A 15 -3.11 25.73 -23.95
CA LEU A 15 -2.73 24.34 -23.72
C LEU A 15 -1.91 24.28 -22.43
N CYS A 16 -2.54 23.88 -21.33
CA CYS A 16 -1.82 23.50 -20.11
C CYS A 16 -1.20 22.11 -20.32
N PHE A 17 0.06 22.07 -20.75
CA PHE A 17 0.89 20.89 -20.56
C PHE A 17 1.27 20.82 -19.09
N GLY A 18 0.65 19.90 -18.34
CA GLY A 18 1.07 19.56 -16.98
C GLY A 18 2.43 18.88 -17.02
N GLY A 19 3.49 19.66 -16.77
CA GLY A 19 4.84 19.11 -16.57
C GLY A 19 4.87 18.29 -15.29
N ILE A 20 5.51 17.12 -15.35
CA ILE A 20 5.83 16.29 -14.19
C ILE A 20 6.90 17.06 -13.40
N GLU A 21 6.50 17.82 -12.37
CA GLU A 21 7.47 18.42 -11.45
C GLU A 21 8.03 17.34 -10.53
N ASN A 22 9.22 16.85 -10.86
CA ASN A 22 10.03 16.09 -9.92
C ASN A 22 10.37 16.98 -8.72
N VAL A 23 9.97 16.53 -7.53
CA VAL A 23 10.17 17.24 -6.28
C VAL A 23 11.68 17.49 -6.07
N LYS A 24 12.09 18.76 -5.89
CA LYS A 24 13.50 19.14 -5.67
C LYS A 24 14.08 18.46 -4.41
N ALA A 25 15.24 17.84 -4.58
CA ALA A 25 15.96 17.16 -3.50
C ALA A 25 16.45 18.14 -2.41
N ALA A 26 16.27 17.77 -1.14
CA ALA A 26 16.81 18.50 0.01
C ALA A 26 18.24 18.04 0.36
N GLU A 27 18.97 18.83 1.17
CA GLU A 27 20.20 18.35 1.81
C GLU A 27 19.91 17.14 2.71
N PRO A 28 20.73 16.07 2.68
CA PRO A 28 20.44 14.83 3.38
C PRO A 28 20.49 15.00 4.90
N LYS A 29 19.31 15.04 5.53
CA LYS A 29 19.15 14.93 6.99
C LYS A 29 18.61 13.54 7.32
N VAL A 30 19.37 12.79 8.12
CA VAL A 30 19.05 11.41 8.51
C VAL A 30 18.98 11.33 10.03
N TYR A 31 17.86 10.82 10.53
CA TYR A 31 17.62 10.54 11.95
C TYR A 31 17.55 9.02 12.11
N GLN A 32 18.25 8.48 13.11
CA GLN A 32 18.37 7.04 13.35
C GLN A 32 18.10 6.77 14.83
N PHE A 33 17.09 5.94 15.12
CA PHE A 33 16.67 5.60 16.47
C PHE A 33 16.76 4.08 16.68
N ASP A 34 17.45 3.69 17.75
CA ASP A 34 17.62 2.31 18.21
C ASP A 34 16.78 2.15 19.48
N PHE A 35 15.71 1.37 19.38
CA PHE A 35 14.68 1.28 20.40
C PHE A 35 14.93 0.10 21.33
N GLY A 36 14.91 0.37 22.63
CA GLY A 36 15.11 -0.63 23.67
C GLY A 36 15.99 -0.11 24.79
N SER A 37 16.32 -1.01 25.73
CA SER A 37 17.08 -0.67 26.94
C SER A 37 18.49 -1.28 26.98
N GLY A 38 18.85 -2.03 25.94
CA GLY A 38 20.15 -2.66 25.74
C GLY A 38 21.23 -1.67 25.32
N SER A 39 22.32 -2.20 24.75
CA SER A 39 23.34 -1.34 24.16
C SER A 39 22.80 -0.64 22.92
N VAL A 40 23.31 0.55 22.65
CA VAL A 40 22.92 1.35 21.48
C VAL A 40 23.93 1.11 20.37
N GLU A 41 23.46 0.82 19.15
CA GLU A 41 24.34 0.70 17.99
C GLU A 41 25.00 2.05 17.61
N PRO A 42 26.23 2.03 17.06
CA PRO A 42 26.87 3.25 16.55
C PRO A 42 25.99 4.00 15.55
N ASP A 43 26.04 5.33 15.59
CA ASP A 43 25.26 6.24 14.73
C ASP A 43 23.73 6.23 14.94
N TYR A 44 23.25 5.53 15.97
CA TYR A 44 21.86 5.58 16.41
C TYR A 44 21.71 6.34 17.73
N ILE A 45 20.56 6.98 17.89
CA ILE A 45 20.08 7.52 19.16
C ILE A 45 19.32 6.41 19.88
N GLY A 46 19.78 6.02 21.07
CA GLY A 46 19.05 5.08 21.91
C GLY A 46 17.75 5.70 22.44
N VAL A 47 16.64 4.96 22.36
CA VAL A 47 15.33 5.38 22.86
C VAL A 47 14.72 4.26 23.70
N ARG A 48 14.58 4.51 25.00
CA ARG A 48 13.93 3.60 25.95
C ARG A 48 12.43 3.86 26.00
N ALA A 49 11.65 2.84 26.36
CA ALA A 49 10.20 2.98 26.56
C ALA A 49 9.82 4.11 27.54
N SER A 50 10.67 4.40 28.53
CA SER A 50 10.48 5.47 29.51
C SER A 50 10.79 6.88 28.99
N ASP A 51 11.39 7.02 27.80
CA ASP A 51 11.80 8.31 27.26
C ASP A 51 10.58 9.10 26.80
N ARG A 52 10.02 9.89 27.72
CA ARG A 52 8.94 10.84 27.42
C ARG A 52 9.38 11.83 26.36
N TYR A 53 8.46 12.15 25.44
CA TYR A 53 8.65 13.24 24.50
C TYR A 53 9.08 14.52 25.23
N ASP A 54 10.23 15.04 24.82
CA ASP A 54 10.82 16.27 25.32
C ASP A 54 11.16 17.15 24.13
N ARG A 55 10.49 18.30 24.03
CA ARG A 55 10.67 19.27 22.95
C ARG A 55 12.12 19.78 22.84
N SER A 56 12.87 19.81 23.94
CA SER A 56 14.28 20.22 23.91
C SER A 56 15.19 19.18 23.26
N LYS A 57 14.82 17.89 23.34
CA LYS A 57 15.48 16.79 22.62
C LYS A 57 14.94 16.63 21.20
N GLY A 58 13.67 17.01 20.99
CA GLY A 58 12.94 16.89 19.74
C GLY A 58 12.42 15.49 19.46
N TYR A 59 12.37 14.59 20.46
CA TYR A 59 11.78 13.25 20.29
C TYR A 59 11.36 12.61 21.62
N GLY A 60 10.61 11.50 21.53
CA GLY A 60 10.27 10.60 22.63
C GLY A 60 8.82 10.10 22.55
N PHE A 61 8.41 9.26 23.49
CA PHE A 61 7.06 8.71 23.56
C PHE A 61 6.06 9.68 24.21
N GLN A 62 4.89 9.82 23.60
CA GLN A 62 3.82 10.68 24.12
C GLN A 62 3.21 10.13 25.42
N THR A 63 3.01 8.80 25.51
CA THR A 63 2.49 8.12 26.71
C THR A 63 3.41 6.96 27.13
N PRO A 64 4.58 7.23 27.72
CA PRO A 64 5.55 6.21 28.17
C PRO A 64 4.95 5.13 29.08
N GLU A 65 3.90 5.46 29.84
CA GLU A 65 3.15 4.51 30.66
C GLU A 65 2.52 3.34 29.86
N ASN A 66 2.36 3.50 28.54
CA ASN A 66 1.87 2.49 27.61
C ASN A 66 2.98 1.91 26.72
N MET A 67 4.24 2.08 27.12
CA MET A 67 5.41 1.53 26.44
C MET A 67 6.15 0.55 27.35
N ARG A 68 6.87 -0.39 26.74
CA ARG A 68 7.69 -1.37 27.48
C ARG A 68 8.93 -1.74 26.70
N ASP A 69 10.09 -1.72 27.34
CA ASP A 69 11.31 -2.28 26.74
C ASP A 69 11.21 -3.81 26.72
N VAL A 70 11.56 -4.42 25.59
CA VAL A 70 11.53 -5.87 25.40
C VAL A 70 12.77 -6.33 24.63
N ALA A 71 13.20 -7.58 24.84
CA ALA A 71 14.22 -8.19 24.00
C ALA A 71 13.65 -8.53 22.61
N ALA A 72 14.52 -8.58 21.60
CA ALA A 72 14.22 -9.05 20.26
C ALA A 72 15.25 -10.09 19.80
N SER A 73 14.87 -10.97 18.87
CA SER A 73 15.65 -12.16 18.52
C SER A 73 16.81 -11.90 17.54
N GLY A 74 16.93 -10.67 17.01
CA GLY A 74 17.90 -10.31 15.99
C GLY A 74 19.25 -9.83 16.53
N ALA A 75 20.06 -9.25 15.64
CA ALA A 75 21.38 -8.67 15.94
C ALA A 75 21.41 -7.16 15.63
N GLY A 76 22.42 -6.47 16.15
CA GLY A 76 22.53 -5.00 16.06
C GLY A 76 21.31 -4.33 16.69
N VAL A 77 20.70 -3.36 16.00
CA VAL A 77 19.46 -2.69 16.43
C VAL A 77 18.25 -3.62 16.55
N LYS A 78 18.35 -4.88 16.08
CA LYS A 78 17.27 -5.88 16.18
C LYS A 78 17.37 -6.77 17.41
N ARG A 79 18.29 -6.50 18.35
CA ARG A 79 18.46 -7.30 19.59
C ARG A 79 17.48 -6.92 20.70
N ASP A 80 16.93 -5.71 20.61
CA ASP A 80 15.94 -5.17 21.52
C ASP A 80 14.92 -4.30 20.77
N ALA A 81 13.86 -3.95 21.48
CA ALA A 81 12.75 -3.19 20.96
C ALA A 81 12.01 -2.47 22.09
N VAL A 82 11.11 -1.59 21.71
CA VAL A 82 9.96 -1.20 22.54
C VAL A 82 8.70 -1.90 22.08
N GLN A 83 7.77 -2.16 23.00
CA GLN A 83 6.44 -2.69 22.73
C GLN A 83 5.38 -1.62 23.01
N PHE A 84 4.46 -1.42 22.06
CA PHE A 84 3.28 -0.58 22.22
C PHE A 84 2.17 -1.37 22.95
N LEU A 85 1.80 -0.94 24.15
CA LEU A 85 0.75 -1.59 24.96
C LEU A 85 -0.65 -1.05 24.65
N ALA A 86 -0.74 0.22 24.27
CA ALA A 86 -1.92 0.84 23.69
C ALA A 86 -1.68 1.12 22.21
N TYR A 87 -2.67 0.85 21.36
CA TYR A 87 -2.52 0.89 19.91
C TYR A 87 -3.85 1.22 19.22
N GLY A 88 -3.79 1.36 17.90
CA GLY A 88 -4.87 1.81 17.03
C GLY A 88 -4.41 3.05 16.29
N THR A 89 -4.84 3.24 15.04
CA THR A 89 -4.37 4.37 14.21
C THR A 89 -4.60 5.73 14.87
N LYS A 90 -5.60 5.85 15.75
CA LYS A 90 -5.95 7.06 16.51
C LYS A 90 -5.40 7.09 17.95
N SER A 91 -4.59 6.11 18.34
CA SER A 91 -3.99 6.07 19.67
C SER A 91 -2.99 7.22 19.84
N ASN A 92 -3.01 7.86 21.00
CA ASN A 92 -1.98 8.83 21.36
C ASN A 92 -0.65 8.17 21.78
N ASN A 93 -0.59 6.83 21.88
CA ASN A 93 0.62 6.09 22.25
C ASN A 93 1.60 5.99 21.07
N THR A 94 2.24 7.12 20.78
CA THR A 94 3.12 7.31 19.62
C THR A 94 4.54 7.63 20.07
N PHE A 95 5.49 7.25 19.23
CA PHE A 95 6.81 7.86 19.18
C PHE A 95 6.72 9.14 18.36
N ASN A 96 7.15 10.25 18.97
CA ASN A 96 7.13 11.57 18.36
C ASN A 96 8.55 12.00 18.03
N VAL A 97 8.73 12.63 16.87
CA VAL A 97 9.99 13.27 16.49
C VAL A 97 9.72 14.57 15.77
N ASP A 98 10.30 15.66 16.28
CA ASP A 98 10.24 16.99 15.68
C ASP A 98 11.10 17.00 14.41
N LEU A 99 10.48 17.33 13.30
CA LEU A 99 11.10 17.34 11.97
C LEU A 99 10.67 18.61 11.24
N PRO A 100 11.60 19.35 10.58
CA PRO A 100 11.18 20.41 9.68
C PRO A 100 10.20 19.89 8.63
N ASN A 101 9.23 20.71 8.22
CA ASN A 101 8.31 20.31 7.15
C ASN A 101 9.06 19.85 5.89
N GLY A 102 8.50 18.84 5.24
CA GLY A 102 9.06 18.24 4.04
C GLY A 102 8.55 16.83 3.78
N LEU A 103 9.03 16.21 2.71
CA LEU A 103 8.79 14.80 2.42
C LEU A 103 9.92 13.96 3.02
N TYR A 104 9.56 12.88 3.70
CA TYR A 104 10.49 11.97 4.35
C TYR A 104 10.32 10.54 3.85
N GLU A 105 11.42 9.80 3.84
CA GLU A 105 11.46 8.34 3.74
C GLU A 105 11.67 7.77 5.14
N VAL A 106 10.80 6.86 5.55
CA VAL A 106 10.81 6.20 6.86
C VAL A 106 11.00 4.72 6.65
N LYS A 107 12.14 4.18 7.09
CA LYS A 107 12.37 2.75 7.21
C LYS A 107 12.06 2.32 8.63
N ALA A 108 11.07 1.43 8.77
CA ALA A 108 10.72 0.81 10.04
C ALA A 108 11.34 -0.58 10.13
N THR A 109 11.93 -0.88 11.28
CA THR A 109 12.45 -2.20 11.63
C THR A 109 11.74 -2.65 12.91
N LEU A 110 10.93 -3.70 12.81
CA LEU A 110 10.16 -4.21 13.94
C LEU A 110 11.01 -5.12 14.83
N GLY A 111 10.54 -5.35 16.07
CA GLY A 111 11.11 -6.36 16.95
C GLY A 111 10.52 -7.75 16.67
N ASN A 112 10.33 -8.56 17.71
CA ASN A 112 9.63 -9.84 17.58
C ASN A 112 8.19 -9.62 17.13
N THR A 113 7.81 -10.20 15.99
CA THR A 113 6.58 -9.83 15.28
C THR A 113 5.90 -11.03 14.65
N ALA A 114 4.68 -11.34 15.10
CA ALA A 114 3.83 -12.30 14.42
C ALA A 114 3.20 -11.66 13.18
N ARG A 115 2.40 -10.60 13.37
CA ARG A 115 1.85 -9.75 12.31
C ARG A 115 1.43 -8.40 12.87
N ALA A 116 2.04 -7.32 12.39
CA ALA A 116 1.77 -5.97 12.85
C ALA A 116 1.68 -4.99 11.68
N SER A 117 1.04 -3.84 11.89
CA SER A 117 1.01 -2.74 10.92
C SER A 117 1.72 -1.53 11.50
N VAL A 118 2.21 -0.63 10.65
CA VAL A 118 2.75 0.67 11.07
C VAL A 118 1.71 1.72 10.78
N ALA A 119 1.42 2.57 11.77
CA ALA A 119 0.57 3.74 11.61
C ALA A 119 1.35 5.01 11.94
N ALA A 120 1.07 6.06 11.18
CA ALA A 120 1.59 7.40 11.44
C ALA A 120 0.59 8.44 10.93
N GLU A 121 0.56 9.60 11.57
CA GLU A 121 -0.37 10.70 11.23
C GLU A 121 -1.84 10.28 11.25
N GLY A 122 -2.17 9.43 12.22
CA GLY A 122 -3.54 8.98 12.47
C GLY A 122 -4.05 7.89 11.53
N VAL A 123 -3.23 7.35 10.61
CA VAL A 123 -3.66 6.36 9.60
C VAL A 123 -2.59 5.27 9.39
N PHE A 124 -2.98 4.16 8.77
CA PHE A 124 -2.03 3.12 8.38
C PHE A 124 -1.01 3.62 7.35
N GLN A 125 0.22 3.14 7.46
CA GLN A 125 1.31 3.42 6.52
C GLN A 125 1.83 2.15 5.86
N VAL A 126 2.02 1.09 6.65
CA VAL A 126 2.44 -0.24 6.19
C VAL A 126 1.51 -1.28 6.79
N ILE A 127 1.06 -2.22 5.96
CA ILE A 127 0.07 -3.23 6.34
C ILE A 127 0.75 -4.58 6.57
N ASN A 128 0.46 -5.20 7.71
CA ASN A 128 0.72 -6.62 7.99
C ASN A 128 2.16 -7.11 7.74
N MET A 129 3.15 -6.38 8.27
CA MET A 129 4.52 -6.87 8.40
C MET A 129 4.57 -8.14 9.26
N THR A 130 5.30 -9.17 8.82
CA THR A 130 5.42 -10.47 9.52
C THR A 130 6.86 -10.91 9.68
N GLY A 131 7.17 -11.58 10.80
CA GLY A 131 8.50 -12.10 11.09
C GLY A 131 9.32 -11.15 11.95
N ASP A 132 10.13 -11.72 12.84
CA ASP A 132 11.01 -10.96 13.72
C ASP A 132 11.99 -10.12 12.91
N GLY A 133 12.17 -8.85 13.30
CA GLY A 133 13.09 -7.98 12.57
C GLY A 133 12.58 -7.56 11.20
N ALA A 134 11.28 -7.69 10.91
CA ALA A 134 10.68 -7.29 9.64
C ALA A 134 10.96 -5.82 9.32
N GLU A 135 11.25 -5.53 8.05
CA GLU A 135 11.61 -4.21 7.57
C GLU A 135 10.74 -3.80 6.38
N ASP A 136 10.30 -2.55 6.38
CA ASP A 136 9.68 -1.91 5.22
C ASP A 136 9.97 -0.41 5.22
N THR A 137 9.82 0.23 4.06
CA THR A 137 10.08 1.64 3.84
C THR A 137 8.90 2.31 3.17
N PHE A 138 8.49 3.46 3.69
CA PHE A 138 7.41 4.28 3.12
C PHE A 138 7.80 5.75 3.09
N GLN A 139 7.16 6.52 2.21
CA GLN A 139 7.32 7.98 2.18
C GLN A 139 6.13 8.66 2.86
N ILE A 140 6.38 9.76 3.57
CA ILE A 140 5.35 10.51 4.29
C ILE A 140 5.67 12.02 4.33
N PRO A 141 4.69 12.91 4.06
CA PRO A 141 4.87 14.34 4.23
C PRO A 141 4.70 14.73 5.71
N VAL A 142 5.64 15.50 6.25
CA VAL A 142 5.51 16.18 7.55
C VAL A 142 5.09 17.63 7.29
N THR A 143 3.97 18.04 7.89
CA THR A 143 3.31 19.34 7.57
C THR A 143 3.12 20.26 8.78
N ASP A 144 3.19 19.73 9.98
CA ASP A 144 3.00 20.44 11.25
C ASP A 144 4.26 20.47 12.13
N GLY A 145 5.39 20.01 11.58
CA GLY A 145 6.69 20.03 12.24
C GLY A 145 6.98 18.82 13.13
N GLN A 146 6.12 17.80 13.15
CA GLN A 146 6.33 16.59 13.94
C GLN A 146 5.85 15.34 13.19
N LEU A 147 6.53 14.21 13.37
CA LEU A 147 6.05 12.89 12.95
C LEU A 147 5.61 12.11 14.19
N ASN A 148 4.41 11.55 14.15
CA ASN A 148 3.83 10.72 15.21
C ASN A 148 3.58 9.31 14.67
N LEU A 149 4.32 8.31 15.18
CA LEU A 149 4.30 6.94 14.68
C LEU A 149 4.05 5.91 15.80
N LEU A 150 3.32 4.84 15.47
CA LEU A 150 3.23 3.65 16.31
C LEU A 150 3.20 2.36 15.49
N VAL A 151 3.58 1.26 16.14
CA VAL A 151 3.28 -0.10 15.65
C VAL A 151 1.94 -0.52 16.24
N THR A 152 1.05 -1.04 15.39
CA THR A 152 -0.34 -1.27 15.74
C THR A 152 -0.84 -2.62 15.21
N GLU A 153 -2.14 -2.87 15.41
CA GLU A 153 -2.76 -4.14 15.18
C GLU A 153 -2.61 -4.59 13.73
N GLY A 154 -1.97 -5.75 13.56
CA GLY A 154 -2.14 -6.62 12.40
C GLY A 154 -2.91 -7.86 12.83
N LYS A 155 -2.36 -8.61 13.78
CA LYS A 155 -3.01 -9.73 14.44
C LYS A 155 -3.28 -9.41 15.92
N ALA A 156 -4.55 -9.34 16.27
CA ALA A 156 -5.00 -9.18 17.66
C ALA A 156 -4.33 -10.21 18.59
N GLY A 157 -3.99 -9.76 19.81
CA GLY A 157 -3.38 -10.61 20.84
C GLY A 157 -1.90 -10.94 20.63
N THR A 158 -1.22 -10.29 19.69
CA THR A 158 0.24 -10.44 19.49
C THR A 158 0.97 -9.17 19.90
N ALA A 159 2.30 -9.25 20.05
CA ALA A 159 3.12 -8.09 20.41
C ALA A 159 3.31 -7.15 19.21
N PHE A 160 3.22 -5.84 19.46
CA PHE A 160 3.49 -4.78 18.48
C PHE A 160 4.76 -4.05 18.89
N THR A 161 5.86 -4.41 18.23
CA THR A 161 7.22 -4.03 18.66
C THR A 161 7.95 -3.22 17.59
N LEU A 162 8.81 -2.30 18.02
CA LEU A 162 9.65 -1.47 17.16
C LEU A 162 11.09 -1.53 17.67
N SER A 163 12.00 -1.93 16.79
CA SER A 163 13.43 -2.07 17.06
C SER A 163 14.23 -0.88 16.54
N ALA A 164 13.92 -0.38 15.34
CA ALA A 164 14.61 0.79 14.79
C ALA A 164 13.74 1.64 13.88
N LEU A 165 14.09 2.92 13.79
CA LEU A 165 13.63 3.84 12.75
C LEU A 165 14.81 4.52 12.09
N LYS A 166 14.76 4.61 10.76
CA LYS A 166 15.61 5.51 9.98
C LYS A 166 14.72 6.45 9.17
N ILE A 167 14.87 7.74 9.43
CA ILE A 167 14.05 8.80 8.84
C ILE A 167 14.97 9.71 8.03
N LYS A 168 14.78 9.76 6.72
CA LYS A 168 15.59 10.55 5.79
C LYS A 168 14.74 11.59 5.10
N LYS A 169 15.14 12.87 5.16
CA LYS A 169 14.46 13.92 4.38
C LYS A 169 14.76 13.71 2.89
N LEU A 170 13.72 13.68 2.07
CA LEU A 170 13.81 13.59 0.61
C LEU A 170 13.67 14.96 -0.04
N SER A 171 12.79 15.81 0.49
CA SER A 171 12.48 17.13 -0.06
C SER A 171 12.02 18.10 1.01
N ASP A 172 12.25 19.39 0.77
CA ASP A 172 11.68 20.48 1.57
C ASP A 172 10.19 20.73 1.29
N GLN A 173 9.66 20.22 0.17
CA GLN A 173 8.24 20.28 -0.14
C GLN A 173 7.49 19.14 0.55
N PRO A 174 6.50 19.43 1.42
CA PRO A 174 5.76 18.40 2.16
C PRO A 174 4.62 17.82 1.31
N VAL A 175 4.95 17.34 0.11
CA VAL A 175 4.00 16.73 -0.84
C VAL A 175 4.49 15.33 -1.21
N THR A 176 3.57 14.38 -1.35
CA THR A 176 3.92 13.01 -1.76
C THR A 176 4.30 12.96 -3.24
N ASN A 177 5.25 12.08 -3.58
CA ASN A 177 5.52 11.75 -4.98
C ASN A 177 4.30 11.09 -5.64
N ARG A 178 4.32 11.01 -6.98
CA ARG A 178 3.29 10.30 -7.74
C ARG A 178 3.26 8.82 -7.30
N THR A 179 2.09 8.31 -6.95
CA THR A 179 1.98 7.02 -6.24
C THR A 179 0.86 6.15 -6.80
N ILE A 180 1.12 4.85 -6.91
CA ILE A 180 0.10 3.80 -7.10
C ILE A 180 -0.24 3.25 -5.72
N TYR A 181 -1.46 3.54 -5.25
CA TYR A 181 -2.04 2.91 -4.06
C TYR A 181 -2.73 1.62 -4.49
N VAL A 182 -2.33 0.49 -3.91
CA VAL A 182 -2.91 -0.81 -4.24
C VAL A 182 -3.82 -1.27 -3.10
N GLY A 183 -5.08 -1.58 -3.42
CA GLY A 183 -6.03 -2.21 -2.51
C GLY A 183 -6.39 -3.61 -2.97
N GLY A 184 -6.61 -4.51 -2.01
CA GLY A 184 -6.99 -5.88 -2.31
C GLY A 184 -6.83 -6.87 -1.16
N ASP A 185 -6.82 -8.15 -1.51
CA ASP A 185 -6.82 -9.27 -0.57
C ASP A 185 -5.47 -10.02 -0.47
N SER A 186 -5.49 -11.30 -0.05
CA SER A 186 -4.30 -12.17 0.08
C SER A 186 -3.60 -12.45 -1.25
N THR A 187 -4.29 -12.33 -2.38
CA THR A 187 -3.70 -12.50 -3.70
C THR A 187 -3.03 -11.22 -4.22
N VAL A 188 -3.18 -10.12 -3.48
CA VAL A 188 -2.68 -8.78 -3.83
C VAL A 188 -1.63 -8.28 -2.83
N CYS A 189 -1.77 -8.63 -1.54
CA CYS A 189 -1.00 -8.05 -0.45
C CYS A 189 0.50 -8.41 -0.41
N ASN A 190 1.22 -7.64 0.40
CA ASN A 190 2.60 -7.93 0.74
C ASN A 190 2.70 -9.15 1.67
N TYR A 191 3.80 -9.88 1.52
CA TYR A 191 4.24 -10.98 2.38
C TYR A 191 5.72 -10.75 2.67
N TYR A 192 6.17 -11.06 3.88
CA TYR A 192 7.51 -10.71 4.33
C TYR A 192 8.39 -11.96 4.51
N PRO A 193 9.71 -11.85 4.24
CA PRO A 193 10.39 -10.65 3.73
C PRO A 193 10.03 -10.32 2.27
N LEU A 194 9.89 -9.04 1.92
CA LEU A 194 9.35 -8.57 0.63
C LEU A 194 10.07 -9.13 -0.61
N ASN A 195 11.36 -9.47 -0.49
CA ASN A 195 12.18 -9.95 -1.61
C ASN A 195 12.42 -11.47 -1.60
N SER A 196 11.96 -12.19 -0.56
CA SER A 196 12.26 -13.62 -0.41
C SER A 196 11.08 -14.47 0.08
N SER A 197 9.91 -13.88 0.31
CA SER A 197 8.71 -14.63 0.68
C SER A 197 8.33 -15.65 -0.39
N LYS A 198 7.99 -16.87 0.03
CA LYS A 198 7.51 -17.94 -0.87
C LYS A 198 6.16 -17.61 -1.51
N GLN A 199 5.24 -17.10 -0.68
CA GLN A 199 3.95 -16.55 -1.10
C GLN A 199 4.10 -15.06 -1.40
N ALA A 200 3.38 -14.54 -2.38
CA ALA A 200 3.28 -13.11 -2.62
C ALA A 200 1.91 -12.81 -3.25
N GLY A 201 1.37 -11.62 -2.98
CA GLY A 201 0.34 -11.05 -3.83
C GLY A 201 0.96 -10.28 -4.99
N TRP A 202 0.25 -10.16 -6.11
CA TRP A 202 0.79 -9.52 -7.31
C TRP A 202 1.07 -8.02 -7.11
N GLY A 203 0.35 -7.34 -6.22
CA GLY A 203 0.63 -5.95 -5.84
C GLY A 203 2.03 -5.76 -5.24
N GLN A 204 2.58 -6.78 -4.59
CA GLN A 204 3.96 -6.80 -4.09
C GLN A 204 4.98 -6.89 -5.23
N MET A 205 4.62 -7.50 -6.36
CA MET A 205 5.50 -7.68 -7.52
C MET A 205 5.41 -6.51 -8.49
N LEU A 206 4.36 -5.68 -8.42
CA LEU A 206 4.14 -4.50 -9.26
C LEU A 206 5.40 -3.60 -9.44
N PRO A 207 6.20 -3.28 -8.40
CA PRO A 207 7.39 -2.44 -8.54
C PRO A 207 8.48 -2.99 -9.49
N HIS A 208 8.41 -4.25 -9.91
CA HIS A 208 9.35 -4.86 -10.86
C HIS A 208 9.03 -4.51 -12.32
N TYR A 209 7.82 -4.02 -12.61
CA TYR A 209 7.31 -3.82 -13.97
C TYR A 209 7.06 -2.36 -14.35
N ILE A 210 7.17 -1.44 -13.39
CA ILE A 210 6.96 -0.01 -13.56
C ILE A 210 8.26 0.78 -13.34
N ASP A 211 8.31 2.00 -13.84
CA ASP A 211 9.41 2.92 -13.54
C ASP A 211 9.28 3.52 -12.13
N LYS A 212 10.24 3.19 -11.26
CA LYS A 212 10.31 3.70 -9.89
C LYS A 212 10.68 5.19 -9.82
N HIS A 213 11.15 5.79 -10.92
CA HIS A 213 11.31 7.24 -11.01
C HIS A 213 9.98 7.96 -11.30
N THR A 214 9.00 7.24 -11.86
CA THR A 214 7.67 7.78 -12.17
C THR A 214 6.67 7.52 -11.04
N PHE A 215 6.67 6.33 -10.44
CA PHE A 215 5.71 5.97 -9.40
C PHE A 215 6.37 5.34 -8.17
N GLN A 216 5.92 5.80 -7.01
CA GLN A 216 5.96 4.99 -5.78
C GLN A 216 4.84 3.93 -5.82
N VAL A 217 5.02 2.82 -5.10
CA VAL A 217 3.97 1.81 -4.89
C VAL A 217 3.70 1.67 -3.41
N ARG A 218 2.43 1.80 -3.03
CA ARG A 218 1.96 1.59 -1.66
C ARG A 218 0.92 0.49 -1.66
N ASN A 219 1.36 -0.73 -1.35
CA ASN A 219 0.47 -1.87 -1.29
C ASN A 219 -0.25 -1.94 0.06
N MET A 220 -1.49 -1.45 0.07
CA MET A 220 -2.36 -1.37 1.23
C MET A 220 -3.31 -2.57 1.32
N ALA A 221 -3.18 -3.59 0.46
CA ALA A 221 -3.96 -4.81 0.50
C ALA A 221 -3.68 -5.64 1.77
N SER A 222 -4.67 -6.44 2.21
CA SER A 222 -4.55 -7.29 3.39
C SER A 222 -5.22 -8.65 3.20
N GLY A 223 -4.62 -9.71 3.77
CA GLY A 223 -5.14 -11.07 3.62
C GLY A 223 -6.57 -11.24 4.16
N GLY A 224 -7.42 -11.92 3.39
CA GLY A 224 -8.81 -12.19 3.78
C GLY A 224 -9.76 -11.00 3.69
N GLN A 225 -9.32 -9.88 3.11
CA GLN A 225 -10.10 -8.64 3.12
C GLN A 225 -11.25 -8.65 2.10
N ILE A 226 -12.31 -7.91 2.44
CA ILE A 226 -13.51 -7.65 1.63
C ILE A 226 -13.70 -6.14 1.43
N ALA A 227 -14.57 -5.74 0.50
CA ALA A 227 -14.89 -4.35 0.19
C ALA A 227 -15.37 -3.59 1.42
N ARG A 228 -16.30 -4.15 2.22
CA ARG A 228 -16.80 -3.50 3.44
C ARG A 228 -15.68 -3.21 4.44
N GLY A 229 -14.82 -4.18 4.69
CA GLY A 229 -13.70 -4.03 5.62
C GLY A 229 -12.66 -3.02 5.11
N PHE A 230 -12.29 -3.11 3.83
CA PHE A 230 -11.29 -2.20 3.25
C PHE A 230 -11.74 -0.74 3.36
N ARG A 231 -13.03 -0.49 3.13
CA ARG A 231 -13.65 0.82 3.25
C ARG A 231 -13.72 1.31 4.70
N ASN A 232 -14.20 0.48 5.62
CA ASN A 232 -14.62 0.93 6.94
C ASN A 232 -13.49 0.85 7.99
N ASP A 233 -12.55 -0.08 7.84
CA ASP A 233 -11.58 -0.42 8.90
C ASP A 233 -10.21 0.27 8.71
N GLY A 234 -10.16 1.35 7.93
CA GLY A 234 -9.03 2.29 7.88
C GLY A 234 -8.08 2.18 6.68
N GLN A 235 -8.17 1.14 5.84
CA GLN A 235 -7.32 1.06 4.64
C GLN A 235 -7.67 2.13 3.61
N LEU A 236 -8.95 2.33 3.33
CA LEU A 236 -9.39 3.42 2.46
C LEU A 236 -9.07 4.80 3.06
N GLU A 237 -9.27 4.97 4.38
CA GLU A 237 -8.92 6.22 5.07
C GLU A 237 -7.43 6.57 4.87
N ALA A 238 -6.55 5.58 5.02
CA ALA A 238 -5.11 5.75 4.80
C ALA A 238 -4.76 6.18 3.38
N ILE A 239 -5.48 5.68 2.37
CA ILE A 239 -5.30 6.09 0.97
C ILE A 239 -5.83 7.52 0.77
N LEU A 240 -7.07 7.80 1.19
CA LEU A 240 -7.74 9.09 1.01
C LEU A 240 -7.03 10.25 1.72
N LYS A 241 -6.19 9.95 2.72
CA LYS A 241 -5.33 10.92 3.41
C LYS A 241 -4.29 11.55 2.47
N TYR A 242 -3.77 10.80 1.49
CA TYR A 242 -2.61 11.21 0.70
C TYR A 242 -2.82 11.18 -0.82
N ILE A 243 -3.79 10.40 -1.31
CA ILE A 243 -4.06 10.28 -2.74
C ILE A 243 -4.55 11.61 -3.32
N LYS A 244 -4.05 11.98 -4.50
CA LYS A 244 -4.23 13.29 -5.14
C LYS A 244 -4.19 13.17 -6.67
N PRO A 245 -4.44 14.25 -7.44
CA PRO A 245 -4.33 14.21 -8.89
C PRO A 245 -2.97 13.68 -9.38
N GLY A 246 -3.00 12.84 -10.41
CA GLY A 246 -1.83 12.14 -10.96
C GLY A 246 -1.55 10.78 -10.30
N ASP A 247 -2.10 10.50 -9.13
CA ASP A 247 -2.00 9.17 -8.50
C ASP A 247 -3.02 8.18 -9.08
N TYR A 248 -2.74 6.89 -8.91
CA TYR A 248 -3.68 5.80 -9.22
C TYR A 248 -4.09 5.04 -7.97
N PHE A 249 -5.36 4.71 -7.87
CA PHE A 249 -5.86 3.67 -6.98
C PHE A 249 -6.16 2.39 -7.76
N MET A 250 -5.32 1.38 -7.58
CA MET A 250 -5.46 0.08 -8.20
C MET A 250 -6.15 -0.88 -7.22
N LEU A 251 -7.38 -1.28 -7.49
CA LEU A 251 -8.21 -2.04 -6.56
C LEU A 251 -8.65 -3.38 -7.14
N GLN A 252 -8.36 -4.46 -6.40
CA GLN A 252 -8.81 -5.82 -6.71
C GLN A 252 -9.39 -6.50 -5.46
N LEU A 253 -10.71 -6.60 -5.39
CA LEU A 253 -11.47 -7.33 -4.37
C LEU A 253 -12.56 -8.17 -5.04
N GLY A 254 -13.24 -9.03 -4.28
CA GLY A 254 -14.29 -9.93 -4.77
C GLY A 254 -14.09 -11.39 -4.35
N ILE A 255 -12.85 -11.81 -4.06
CA ILE A 255 -12.56 -13.21 -3.70
C ILE A 255 -13.23 -13.56 -2.37
N ASN A 256 -12.91 -12.82 -1.31
CA ASN A 256 -13.45 -13.09 0.02
C ASN A 256 -14.90 -12.63 0.15
N ASP A 257 -15.31 -11.62 -0.62
CA ASP A 257 -16.64 -11.03 -0.62
C ASP A 257 -17.71 -12.07 -0.98
N THR A 258 -17.38 -13.03 -1.86
CA THR A 258 -18.26 -14.15 -2.21
C THR A 258 -18.44 -15.19 -1.09
N ASN A 259 -17.67 -15.12 0.01
CA ASN A 259 -17.79 -16.08 1.09
C ASN A 259 -18.99 -15.74 1.99
N PRO A 260 -19.98 -16.66 2.14
CA PRO A 260 -21.22 -16.40 2.88
C PRO A 260 -21.01 -15.95 4.32
N LYS A 261 -19.88 -16.29 4.95
CA LYS A 261 -19.56 -15.89 6.33
C LYS A 261 -19.53 -14.37 6.54
N HIS A 262 -19.27 -13.60 5.48
CA HIS A 262 -19.20 -12.14 5.56
C HIS A 262 -20.57 -11.47 5.43
N ASN A 263 -21.60 -12.23 5.03
CA ASN A 263 -22.95 -11.73 4.78
C ASN A 263 -22.93 -10.44 3.94
N GLU A 264 -22.14 -10.44 2.87
CA GLU A 264 -22.05 -9.36 1.90
C GLU A 264 -22.63 -9.89 0.58
N SER A 265 -23.74 -9.30 0.13
CA SER A 265 -24.34 -9.67 -1.15
C SER A 265 -23.59 -9.01 -2.31
N GLU A 266 -23.72 -9.54 -3.53
CA GLU A 266 -23.13 -8.90 -4.72
C GLU A 266 -23.59 -7.45 -4.92
N ALA A 267 -24.86 -7.15 -4.61
CA ALA A 267 -25.39 -5.79 -4.67
C ALA A 267 -24.70 -4.88 -3.64
N GLU A 268 -24.48 -5.36 -2.43
CA GLU A 268 -23.77 -4.61 -1.39
C GLU A 268 -22.30 -4.41 -1.75
N PHE A 269 -21.61 -5.45 -2.21
CA PHE A 269 -20.26 -5.36 -2.76
C PHE A 269 -20.17 -4.25 -3.81
N LYS A 270 -21.10 -4.25 -4.79
CA LYS A 270 -21.12 -3.27 -5.87
C LYS A 270 -21.29 -1.85 -5.35
N GLU A 271 -22.21 -1.61 -4.41
CA GLU A 271 -22.44 -0.28 -3.84
C GLU A 271 -21.26 0.21 -2.99
N ILE A 272 -20.63 -0.68 -2.22
CA ILE A 272 -19.43 -0.34 -1.44
C ILE A 272 -18.27 0.02 -2.37
N MET A 273 -18.01 -0.81 -3.39
CA MET A 273 -16.98 -0.55 -4.39
C MET A 273 -17.23 0.79 -5.11
N ARG A 274 -18.48 1.07 -5.51
CA ARG A 274 -18.90 2.36 -6.09
C ARG A 274 -18.54 3.54 -5.21
N ASP A 275 -18.87 3.46 -3.92
CA ASP A 275 -18.59 4.52 -2.97
C ASP A 275 -17.08 4.78 -2.82
N MET A 276 -16.26 3.72 -2.73
CA MET A 276 -14.80 3.86 -2.68
C MET A 276 -14.25 4.55 -3.94
N ILE A 277 -14.73 4.15 -5.12
CA ILE A 277 -14.35 4.76 -6.41
C ILE A 277 -14.65 6.27 -6.38
N ARG A 278 -15.86 6.65 -5.96
CA ARG A 278 -16.29 8.06 -5.92
C ARG A 278 -15.49 8.88 -4.92
N GLN A 279 -15.18 8.34 -3.74
CA GLN A 279 -14.34 9.02 -2.76
C GLN A 279 -12.92 9.29 -3.29
N VAL A 280 -12.32 8.33 -4.00
CA VAL A 280 -11.01 8.51 -4.63
C VAL A 280 -11.05 9.51 -5.78
N LYS A 281 -12.06 9.43 -6.65
CA LYS A 281 -12.24 10.41 -7.73
C LYS A 281 -12.50 11.82 -7.21
N ALA A 282 -13.15 11.96 -6.05
CA ALA A 282 -13.33 13.25 -5.39
C ALA A 282 -12.00 13.87 -4.90
N LYS A 283 -10.93 13.08 -4.75
CA LYS A 283 -9.56 13.56 -4.53
C LYS A 283 -8.83 13.91 -5.83
N GLY A 284 -9.48 13.74 -6.99
CA GLY A 284 -8.94 14.00 -8.32
C GLY A 284 -7.99 12.91 -8.84
N ALA A 285 -7.86 11.79 -8.13
CA ALA A 285 -7.06 10.65 -8.56
C ALA A 285 -7.85 9.72 -9.48
N GLU A 286 -7.12 8.90 -10.25
CA GLU A 286 -7.72 7.93 -11.17
C GLU A 286 -7.84 6.55 -10.52
N VAL A 287 -8.86 5.79 -10.92
CA VAL A 287 -9.11 4.44 -10.40
C VAL A 287 -8.90 3.42 -11.50
N ILE A 288 -8.17 2.36 -11.17
CA ILE A 288 -7.97 1.17 -11.99
C ILE A 288 -8.60 -0.01 -11.24
N LEU A 289 -9.73 -0.51 -11.72
CA LEU A 289 -10.31 -1.75 -11.20
C LEU A 289 -9.61 -2.95 -11.85
N SER A 290 -9.45 -4.03 -11.09
CA SER A 290 -8.96 -5.31 -11.62
C SER A 290 -9.91 -6.45 -11.24
N THR A 291 -10.25 -7.30 -12.20
CA THR A 291 -11.03 -8.51 -11.94
C THR A 291 -10.11 -9.59 -11.36
N PRO A 292 -10.42 -10.19 -10.19
CA PRO A 292 -9.55 -11.20 -9.62
C PRO A 292 -9.44 -12.45 -10.53
N GLN A 293 -8.22 -12.95 -10.65
CA GLN A 293 -7.85 -14.23 -11.23
C GLN A 293 -8.59 -15.41 -10.60
N GLY A 294 -8.66 -16.51 -11.34
CA GLY A 294 -9.28 -17.77 -10.92
C GLY A 294 -8.50 -18.58 -9.90
N ARG A 295 -8.95 -19.83 -9.73
CA ARG A 295 -8.16 -20.87 -9.05
C ARG A 295 -7.29 -21.61 -10.04
N ALA A 296 -6.15 -22.10 -9.59
CA ALA A 296 -5.18 -22.87 -10.39
C ALA A 296 -5.79 -24.06 -11.17
N THR A 297 -6.91 -24.60 -10.67
CA THR A 297 -7.58 -25.80 -11.18
C THR A 297 -8.84 -25.50 -12.01
N ASP A 298 -9.12 -24.25 -12.35
CA ASP A 298 -10.30 -23.87 -13.15
C ASP A 298 -10.15 -24.23 -14.64
N PHE A 299 -9.72 -25.46 -14.94
CA PHE A 299 -9.56 -25.99 -16.29
C PHE A 299 -10.75 -26.86 -16.71
N THR A 300 -11.22 -26.72 -17.95
CA THR A 300 -12.18 -27.64 -18.57
C THR A 300 -11.51 -28.95 -19.00
N SER A 301 -12.31 -29.93 -19.44
CA SER A 301 -11.83 -31.18 -20.04
C SER A 301 -10.95 -30.97 -21.28
N GLU A 302 -11.13 -29.86 -21.98
CA GLU A 302 -10.36 -29.48 -23.17
C GLU A 302 -9.07 -28.74 -22.83
N GLY A 303 -8.76 -28.56 -21.54
CA GLY A 303 -7.55 -27.87 -21.09
C GLY A 303 -7.63 -26.34 -21.18
N ILE A 304 -8.84 -25.77 -21.23
CA ILE A 304 -9.06 -24.32 -21.23
C ILE A 304 -9.28 -23.84 -19.80
N HIS A 305 -8.48 -22.89 -19.33
CA HIS A 305 -8.70 -22.24 -18.04
C HIS A 305 -9.82 -21.20 -18.15
N SER A 306 -10.81 -21.21 -17.26
CA SER A 306 -11.91 -20.24 -17.26
C SER A 306 -12.49 -19.98 -15.86
N SER A 307 -12.55 -18.70 -15.51
CA SER A 307 -13.02 -18.24 -14.18
C SER A 307 -13.95 -17.04 -14.28
N VAL A 308 -14.61 -16.89 -15.43
CA VAL A 308 -15.35 -15.66 -15.83
C VAL A 308 -16.53 -15.29 -14.93
N ASN A 309 -17.05 -16.25 -14.18
CA ASN A 309 -18.19 -16.09 -13.26
C ASN A 309 -17.77 -16.02 -11.78
N ARG A 310 -16.47 -16.01 -11.49
CA ARG A 310 -15.99 -15.96 -10.11
C ARG A 310 -15.94 -14.52 -9.58
N TRP A 311 -15.96 -14.40 -8.25
CA TRP A 311 -15.51 -13.20 -7.52
C TRP A 311 -16.27 -11.91 -7.85
N TYR A 312 -17.56 -12.00 -8.11
CA TYR A 312 -18.40 -10.85 -8.53
C TYR A 312 -17.83 -10.08 -9.72
N ARG A 313 -17.11 -10.77 -10.63
CA ARG A 313 -16.51 -10.17 -11.83
C ARG A 313 -17.53 -9.35 -12.64
N ALA A 314 -18.76 -9.82 -12.78
CA ALA A 314 -19.82 -9.09 -13.49
C ALA A 314 -20.06 -7.69 -12.91
N SER A 315 -20.10 -7.57 -11.58
CA SER A 315 -20.24 -6.28 -10.91
C SER A 315 -19.02 -5.37 -11.07
N ILE A 316 -17.80 -5.93 -11.10
CA ILE A 316 -16.56 -5.17 -11.34
C ILE A 316 -16.56 -4.58 -12.76
N LEU A 317 -16.94 -5.38 -13.77
CA LEU A 317 -17.06 -4.91 -15.15
C LEU A 317 -18.09 -3.78 -15.27
N ALA A 318 -19.28 -3.98 -14.68
CA ALA A 318 -20.33 -2.98 -14.69
C ALA A 318 -19.89 -1.67 -14.01
N LEU A 319 -19.18 -1.75 -12.88
CA LEU A 319 -18.65 -0.57 -12.19
C LEU A 319 -17.63 0.19 -13.03
N ALA A 320 -16.76 -0.50 -13.78
CA ALA A 320 -15.79 0.16 -14.62
C ALA A 320 -16.47 1.02 -15.71
N GLU A 321 -17.56 0.52 -16.29
CA GLU A 321 -18.38 1.26 -17.26
C GLU A 321 -19.17 2.39 -16.59
N GLU A 322 -19.92 2.08 -15.52
CA GLU A 322 -20.82 3.01 -14.84
C GLU A 322 -20.08 4.20 -14.20
N GLU A 323 -18.98 3.92 -13.51
CA GLU A 323 -18.17 4.93 -12.84
C GLU A 323 -17.01 5.43 -13.71
N LYS A 324 -16.86 4.92 -14.94
CA LYS A 324 -15.82 5.31 -15.92
C LYS A 324 -14.42 5.19 -15.33
N THR A 325 -14.07 4.02 -14.81
CA THR A 325 -12.72 3.71 -14.33
C THR A 325 -11.91 3.05 -15.43
N HIS A 326 -10.58 3.01 -15.27
CA HIS A 326 -9.78 2.04 -16.01
C HIS A 326 -10.09 0.64 -15.52
N LEU A 327 -9.82 -0.37 -16.36
CA LEU A 327 -10.09 -1.76 -16.06
C LEU A 327 -8.95 -2.65 -16.54
N ILE A 328 -8.47 -3.53 -15.68
CA ILE A 328 -7.65 -4.68 -16.04
C ILE A 328 -8.52 -5.92 -15.86
N ASP A 329 -8.92 -6.58 -16.95
CA ASP A 329 -9.62 -7.86 -16.84
C ASP A 329 -8.64 -9.01 -16.57
N LEU A 330 -7.95 -8.93 -15.42
CA LEU A 330 -6.88 -9.85 -15.05
C LEU A 330 -7.39 -11.29 -14.94
N ASN A 331 -8.68 -11.49 -14.65
CA ASN A 331 -9.35 -12.79 -14.72
C ASN A 331 -9.20 -13.47 -16.09
N VAL A 332 -9.49 -12.74 -17.18
CA VAL A 332 -9.42 -13.27 -18.54
C VAL A 332 -7.96 -13.34 -19.01
N LEU A 333 -7.17 -12.30 -18.74
CA LEU A 333 -5.76 -12.26 -19.14
C LEU A 333 -4.95 -13.40 -18.48
N SER A 334 -5.17 -13.64 -17.18
CA SER A 334 -4.52 -14.74 -16.47
C SER A 334 -5.02 -16.09 -16.97
N SER A 335 -6.33 -16.24 -17.24
CA SER A 335 -6.88 -17.49 -17.79
C SER A 335 -6.29 -17.82 -19.16
N ALA A 336 -6.09 -16.82 -20.02
CA ALA A 336 -5.42 -17.01 -21.31
C ALA A 336 -3.97 -17.48 -21.12
N TYR A 337 -3.24 -16.87 -20.18
CA TYR A 337 -1.88 -17.29 -19.85
C TYR A 337 -1.83 -18.72 -19.28
N PHE A 338 -2.70 -19.06 -18.33
CA PHE A 338 -2.78 -20.40 -17.74
C PHE A 338 -3.14 -21.46 -18.78
N THR A 339 -4.09 -21.17 -19.68
CA THR A 339 -4.40 -22.01 -20.84
C THR A 339 -3.16 -22.26 -21.69
N SER A 340 -2.36 -21.22 -21.95
CA SER A 340 -1.17 -21.35 -22.81
C SER A 340 -0.04 -22.21 -22.22
N ILE A 341 0.03 -22.33 -20.89
CA ILE A 341 1.08 -23.10 -20.20
C ILE A 341 0.59 -24.47 -19.70
N GLY A 342 -0.72 -24.69 -19.66
CA GLY A 342 -1.36 -25.91 -19.18
C GLY A 342 -1.47 -26.00 -17.66
N LEU A 343 -2.25 -26.98 -17.19
CA LEU A 343 -2.58 -27.18 -15.77
C LEU A 343 -1.36 -27.38 -14.87
N GLU A 344 -0.43 -28.26 -15.26
CA GLU A 344 0.73 -28.61 -14.42
C GLU A 344 1.61 -27.38 -14.12
N LYS A 345 1.93 -26.58 -15.16
CA LYS A 345 2.69 -25.34 -14.99
C LYS A 345 1.89 -24.28 -14.25
N THR A 346 0.57 -24.25 -14.42
CA THR A 346 -0.31 -23.34 -13.67
C THR A 346 -0.31 -23.67 -12.19
N LEU A 347 -0.39 -24.96 -11.80
CA LEU A 347 -0.29 -25.38 -10.39
C LEU A 347 1.03 -24.93 -9.76
N ALA A 348 2.13 -24.96 -10.51
CA ALA A 348 3.44 -24.48 -10.04
C ALA A 348 3.52 -22.95 -9.82
N LEU A 349 2.50 -22.18 -10.22
CA LEU A 349 2.38 -20.74 -9.94
C LEU A 349 1.62 -20.43 -8.65
N TYR A 350 1.07 -21.45 -7.98
CA TYR A 350 0.34 -21.31 -6.73
C TYR A 350 1.10 -21.97 -5.58
N MET A 351 0.67 -21.69 -4.35
CA MET A 351 1.20 -22.34 -3.17
C MET A 351 0.88 -23.84 -3.21
N ASP A 352 1.81 -24.67 -2.73
CA ASP A 352 1.64 -26.13 -2.75
C ASP A 352 0.41 -26.55 -1.94
N GLY A 353 -0.44 -27.39 -2.53
CA GLY A 353 -1.74 -27.79 -1.96
C GLY A 353 -2.80 -26.68 -1.89
N ASP A 354 -2.55 -25.49 -2.44
CA ASP A 354 -3.46 -24.35 -2.39
C ASP A 354 -3.77 -23.84 -3.81
N THR A 355 -5.05 -23.91 -4.19
CA THR A 355 -5.47 -23.53 -5.55
C THR A 355 -5.86 -22.06 -5.68
N LEU A 356 -5.83 -21.26 -4.61
CA LEU A 356 -6.26 -19.86 -4.61
C LEU A 356 -5.09 -18.89 -4.50
N HIS A 357 -4.11 -19.19 -3.65
CA HIS A 357 -3.04 -18.25 -3.34
C HIS A 357 -1.85 -18.41 -4.28
N PRO A 358 -1.51 -17.38 -5.07
CA PRO A 358 -0.30 -17.41 -5.89
C PRO A 358 0.94 -17.53 -5.01
N ASN A 359 1.93 -18.28 -5.49
CA ASN A 359 3.28 -18.16 -4.97
C ASN A 359 3.97 -16.94 -5.62
N ARG A 360 5.23 -16.67 -5.27
CA ARG A 360 5.98 -15.54 -5.85
C ARG A 360 6.02 -15.54 -7.38
N ALA A 361 6.18 -16.70 -8.02
CA ALA A 361 6.22 -16.79 -9.49
C ALA A 361 4.85 -16.50 -10.11
N GLY A 362 3.75 -16.98 -9.51
CA GLY A 362 2.41 -16.64 -9.96
C GLY A 362 2.08 -15.16 -9.77
N ALA A 363 2.42 -14.60 -8.62
CA ALA A 363 2.26 -13.18 -8.33
C ALA A 363 3.03 -12.30 -9.32
N ASP A 364 4.25 -12.70 -9.67
CA ASP A 364 5.08 -12.02 -10.66
C ASP A 364 4.45 -12.06 -12.06
N ALA A 365 3.97 -13.23 -12.49
CA ALA A 365 3.27 -13.37 -13.77
C ALA A 365 2.00 -12.52 -13.84
N LEU A 366 1.22 -12.46 -12.76
CA LEU A 366 0.02 -11.63 -12.66
C LEU A 366 0.36 -10.13 -12.72
N ALA A 367 1.39 -9.68 -12.00
CA ALA A 367 1.85 -8.29 -12.05
C ALA A 367 2.34 -7.90 -13.46
N ARG A 368 3.06 -8.80 -14.14
CA ARG A 368 3.48 -8.63 -15.52
C ARG A 368 2.27 -8.42 -16.45
N LEU A 369 1.27 -9.30 -16.37
CA LEU A 369 0.06 -9.22 -17.20
C LEU A 369 -0.71 -7.92 -16.93
N ALA A 370 -0.83 -7.53 -15.65
CA ALA A 370 -1.49 -6.29 -15.26
C ALA A 370 -0.80 -5.07 -15.90
N VAL A 371 0.52 -4.95 -15.79
CA VAL A 371 1.25 -3.80 -16.36
C VAL A 371 1.29 -3.86 -17.89
N GLN A 372 1.36 -5.05 -18.50
CA GLN A 372 1.24 -5.20 -19.96
C GLN A 372 -0.10 -4.66 -20.47
N GLU A 373 -1.19 -4.90 -19.73
CA GLU A 373 -2.51 -4.39 -20.09
C GLU A 373 -2.61 -2.87 -19.95
N LEU A 374 -2.04 -2.29 -18.88
CA LEU A 374 -1.97 -0.84 -18.70
C LEU A 374 -1.23 -0.15 -19.85
N LYS A 375 -0.09 -0.73 -20.26
CA LYS A 375 0.69 -0.30 -21.43
C LYS A 375 -0.10 -0.42 -22.73
N ARG A 376 -0.81 -1.54 -22.92
CA ARG A 376 -1.66 -1.77 -24.10
C ARG A 376 -2.77 -0.73 -24.23
N GLN A 377 -3.34 -0.30 -23.11
CA GLN A 377 -4.38 0.74 -23.06
C GLN A 377 -3.82 2.16 -23.21
N GLY A 378 -2.49 2.35 -23.09
CA GLY A 378 -1.86 3.67 -23.14
C GLY A 378 -2.21 4.54 -21.93
N ILE A 379 -2.37 3.93 -20.75
CA ILE A 379 -2.66 4.66 -19.50
C ILE A 379 -1.41 5.46 -19.10
N ASP A 380 -1.61 6.74 -18.73
CA ASP A 380 -0.52 7.68 -18.50
C ASP A 380 0.48 7.17 -17.45
N GLY A 381 1.75 7.18 -17.81
CA GLY A 381 2.89 6.77 -16.98
C GLY A 381 3.28 5.29 -17.06
N PHE A 382 2.51 4.42 -17.72
CA PHE A 382 2.81 2.98 -17.82
C PHE A 382 3.60 2.57 -19.05
#